data_AF-A0A929ZFA2-F1
#
_entry.id   AF-A0A929ZFA2-F1
#
_cell.length_a   1.000
_cell.length_b   1.000
_cell.length_c   1.000
_cell.angle_alpha   90.00
_cell.angle_beta   90.00
_cell.angle_gamma   90.00
#
_symmetry.space_group_name_H-M   'P 1'
#
loop_
_entity.id
_entity.type
_entity.pdbx_description
1 polymer ?
#
loop_
_entity_poly.entity_id
_entity_poly.type
_entity_poly.pdbx_seq_one_letter_code
_entity_poly.pdbx_strand_id
1 'polypeptide(L)'
;DHIWAEHHRRPAHIEGRAEGTWVLLDYSDLLVHVLSEEEREYYALERLWGDCPAVPIDVDTDEARAAAAERAAAHGAESAQ
;
A
#
# COMPACT_ATOMS: atom_id res chain seq x y z
N ASP A 1 7.93 -11.15 4.22
CA ASP A 1 7.79 -11.47 5.66
C ASP A 1 8.77 -10.76 6.60
N HIS A 2 9.25 -9.55 6.28
CA HIS A 2 10.22 -8.82 7.13
C HIS A 2 9.56 -8.05 8.29
N ILE A 3 8.38 -7.46 8.06
CA ILE A 3 7.62 -6.68 9.05
C ILE A 3 7.26 -7.51 10.31
N TRP A 4 7.08 -8.82 10.15
CA TRP A 4 6.69 -9.72 11.23
C TRP A 4 7.79 -9.92 12.27
N ALA A 5 9.02 -10.11 11.78
CA ALA A 5 10.17 -10.42 12.63
C ALA A 5 10.55 -9.24 13.53
N GLU A 6 10.34 -8.02 13.05
CA GLU A 6 10.80 -6.81 13.73
C GLU A 6 9.72 -6.15 14.60
N HIS A 7 8.43 -6.26 14.23
CA HIS A 7 7.37 -5.44 14.86
C HIS A 7 6.17 -6.21 15.44
N HIS A 8 6.11 -7.55 15.32
CA HIS A 8 5.07 -8.40 15.92
C HIS A 8 3.60 -8.01 15.60
N ARG A 9 3.35 -7.24 14.54
CA ARG A 9 2.00 -6.79 14.15
C ARG A 9 1.62 -7.43 12.83
N ARG A 10 0.59 -8.27 12.81
CA ARG A 10 -0.06 -8.73 11.58
C ARG A 10 -1.29 -7.88 11.32
N PRO A 11 -1.67 -7.64 10.06
CA PRO A 11 -2.97 -7.09 9.77
C PRO A 11 -4.03 -8.06 10.33
N ALA A 12 -4.95 -7.52 11.11
CA ALA A 12 -6.13 -8.23 11.60
C ALA A 12 -6.98 -8.71 10.43
N HIS A 13 -7.05 -7.91 9.36
CA HIS A 13 -7.82 -8.23 8.17
C HIS A 13 -7.14 -7.71 6.90
N ILE A 14 -7.33 -8.45 5.80
CA ILE A 14 -6.82 -8.09 4.47
C ILE A 14 -7.96 -8.26 3.47
N GLU A 15 -8.23 -7.22 2.68
CA GLU A 15 -9.25 -7.22 1.62
C GLU A 15 -8.64 -6.78 0.28
N GLY A 16 -9.29 -7.12 -0.84
CA GLY A 16 -8.91 -6.64 -2.18
C GLY A 16 -7.72 -7.37 -2.83
N ARG A 17 -7.11 -8.33 -2.13
CA ARG A 17 -5.89 -9.00 -2.60
C ARG A 17 -6.07 -9.79 -3.90
N ALA A 18 -7.28 -10.25 -4.21
CA ALA A 18 -7.56 -11.04 -5.39
C ALA A 18 -7.76 -10.16 -6.65
N GLU A 19 -8.28 -8.95 -6.44
CA GLU A 19 -8.62 -7.98 -7.46
C GLU A 19 -7.38 -7.23 -7.95
N GLY A 20 -6.39 -7.03 -7.08
CA GLY A 20 -5.07 -6.50 -7.43
C GLY A 20 -5.03 -5.01 -7.78
N THR A 21 -6.17 -4.34 -7.89
CA THR A 21 -6.27 -2.89 -8.13
C THR A 21 -6.35 -2.08 -6.84
N TRP A 22 -6.79 -2.71 -5.75
CA TRP A 22 -6.84 -2.13 -4.41
C TRP A 22 -6.58 -3.22 -3.37
N VAL A 23 -5.88 -2.88 -2.30
CA VAL A 23 -5.72 -3.74 -1.13
C VAL A 23 -5.90 -2.89 0.11
N LEU A 24 -6.72 -3.37 1.04
CA LEU A 24 -6.88 -2.78 2.36
C LEU A 24 -6.21 -3.69 3.40
N LEU A 25 -5.35 -3.10 4.23
CA LEU A 25 -4.74 -3.76 5.38
C LEU A 25 -5.25 -3.09 6.66
N ASP A 26 -5.93 -3.87 7.50
CA ASP A 26 -6.46 -3.42 8.79
C ASP A 26 -5.58 -3.87 9.94
N TYR A 27 -5.05 -2.91 10.72
CA TYR A 27 -4.28 -3.15 11.95
C TYR A 27 -5.01 -2.66 13.21
N SER A 28 -6.32 -2.41 13.15
CA SER A 28 -7.20 -1.83 14.16
C SER A 28 -6.89 -0.37 14.53
N ASP A 29 -5.61 -0.06 14.77
CA ASP A 29 -5.11 1.28 15.12
C ASP A 29 -4.70 2.08 13.87
N LEU A 30 -4.48 1.40 12.74
CA LEU A 30 -3.99 1.94 11.48
C LEU A 30 -4.62 1.18 10.31
N LEU A 31 -5.08 1.92 9.31
CA LEU A 31 -5.57 1.38 8.04
C LEU A 31 -4.63 1.80 6.92
N VAL A 32 -4.19 0.84 6.12
CA VAL A 32 -3.34 1.08 4.95
C VAL A 32 -4.12 0.76 3.68
N HIS A 33 -4.26 1.76 2.82
CA HIS A 33 -4.84 1.61 1.49
C HIS A 33 -3.71 1.55 0.46
N VAL A 34 -3.60 0.43 -0.23
CA VAL A 34 -2.72 0.27 -1.39
C VAL A 34 -3.60 0.31 -2.62
N LEU A 35 -3.50 1.37 -3.42
CA LEU A 35 -4.36 1.63 -4.57
C LEU A 35 -3.50 1.73 -5.82
N SER A 36 -4.01 1.25 -6.94
CA SER A 36 -3.50 1.68 -8.25
C SER A 36 -3.74 3.19 -8.42
N GLU A 37 -3.04 3.80 -9.38
CA GLU A 37 -3.22 5.22 -9.68
C GLU A 37 -4.67 5.53 -10.11
N GLU A 38 -5.26 4.67 -10.95
CA GLU A 38 -6.64 4.81 -11.40
C GLU A 38 -7.65 4.73 -10.25
N GLU A 39 -7.50 3.77 -9.33
CA GLU A 39 -8.42 3.66 -8.19
C GLU A 39 -8.24 4.82 -7.20
N ARG A 40 -7.01 5.29 -7.02
CA ARG A 40 -6.74 6.45 -6.16
C ARG A 40 -7.43 7.71 -6.68
N GLU A 41 -7.39 7.94 -7.99
CA GLU A 41 -8.12 9.05 -8.62
C GLU A 41 -9.63 8.89 -8.52
N TYR A 42 -10.14 7.67 -8.73
CA TYR A 42 -11.57 7.38 -8.67
C TYR A 42 -12.15 7.58 -7.26
N TYR A 43 -11.51 7.02 -6.23
CA TYR A 43 -11.99 7.13 -4.85
C TYR A 43 -11.63 8.46 -4.18
N ALA A 44 -10.55 9.11 -4.62
CA ALA A 44 -10.10 10.43 -4.16
C ALA A 44 -10.11 10.60 -2.62
N LEU A 45 -9.60 9.60 -1.90
CA LEU A 45 -9.62 9.56 -0.43
C LEU A 45 -8.90 10.74 0.21
N GLU A 46 -7.93 11.34 -0.49
CA GLU A 46 -7.24 12.57 -0.10
C GLU A 46 -8.20 13.73 0.14
N ARG A 47 -9.33 13.76 -0.57
CA ARG A 47 -10.34 14.81 -0.37
C ARG A 47 -11.13 14.60 0.92
N LEU A 48 -11.33 13.35 1.33
CA LEU A 48 -12.04 13.01 2.56
C LEU A 48 -11.18 13.30 3.80
N TRP A 49 -9.88 13.00 3.72
CA TRP A 49 -8.95 13.12 4.85
C TRP A 49 -8.06 14.37 4.79
N GLY A 50 -8.26 15.25 3.81
CA GLY A 50 -7.38 16.40 3.55
C GLY A 50 -7.32 17.41 4.71
N ASP A 51 -8.36 17.47 5.54
CA ASP A 51 -8.39 18.33 6.73
C ASP A 51 -7.73 17.69 7.96
N CYS A 52 -7.34 16.41 7.89
CA CYS A 52 -6.66 15.74 8.99
C CYS A 52 -5.17 16.11 9.05
N PRO A 53 -4.60 16.34 10.24
CA PRO A 53 -3.16 16.59 10.37
C PRO A 53 -2.34 15.44 9.78
N ALA A 54 -1.40 15.77 8.91
CA ALA A 54 -0.42 14.80 8.42
C ALA A 54 0.57 14.46 9.54
N VAL A 55 0.71 13.16 9.83
CA VAL A 55 1.76 12.67 10.73
C VAL A 55 3.04 12.52 9.91
N PRO A 56 4.13 13.24 10.21
CA PRO A 56 5.38 13.07 9.50
C PRO A 56 5.94 11.68 9.78
N ILE A 57 6.30 10.97 8.71
CA ILE A 57 6.92 9.65 8.79
C ILE A 57 8.32 9.77 8.20
N ASP A 58 9.32 9.32 8.95
CA ASP A 58 10.72 9.29 8.50
C ASP A 58 10.96 8.04 7.64
N VAL A 59 10.54 8.12 6.38
CA VAL A 59 10.73 7.06 5.37
C VAL A 59 11.29 7.66 4.09
N ASP A 60 12.34 7.05 3.55
CA ASP A 60 12.83 7.40 2.22
C ASP A 60 11.85 6.86 1.16
N THR A 61 10.96 7.75 0.70
CA THR A 61 9.95 7.38 -0.30
C THR A 61 10.51 7.20 -1.69
N ASP A 62 11.69 7.73 -1.99
CA ASP A 62 12.30 7.63 -3.32
C ASP A 62 12.96 6.25 -3.48
N GLU A 63 13.68 5.80 -2.46
CA GLU A 63 14.17 4.42 -2.38
C GLU A 63 13.01 3.42 -2.43
N ALA A 64 11.95 3.66 -1.65
CA ALA A 64 10.79 2.77 -1.61
C ALA A 64 10.07 2.68 -2.97
N ARG A 65 9.93 3.81 -3.68
CA ARG A 65 9.35 3.85 -5.03
C ARG A 65 10.22 3.14 -6.05
N ALA A 66 11.54 3.34 -6.01
CA ALA A 66 12.47 2.66 -6.91
C ALA A 66 12.38 1.13 -6.73
N ALA A 67 12.44 0.65 -5.48
CA ALA A 67 12.31 -0.77 -5.18
C ALA A 67 10.93 -1.33 -5.56
N ALA A 68 9.85 -0.56 -5.42
CA ALA A 68 8.52 -0.95 -5.88
C ALA A 68 8.44 -1.06 -7.41
N ALA A 69 9.03 -0.10 -8.14
CA ALA A 69 9.08 -0.11 -9.60
C ALA A 69 9.89 -1.31 -10.14
N GLU A 70 11.03 -1.64 -9.52
CA GLU A 70 11.82 -2.83 -9.88
C GLU A 70 11.02 -4.13 -9.67
N ARG A 71 10.33 -4.26 -8.53
CA ARG A 71 9.47 -5.43 -8.25
C ARG A 71 8.29 -5.51 -9.21
N ALA A 72 7.67 -4.39 -9.54
CA ALA A 72 6.58 -4.34 -10.52
C ALA A 72 7.06 -4.75 -11.92
N ALA A 73 8.24 -4.28 -12.35
CA ALA A 73 8.84 -4.68 -13.61
C ALA A 73 9.17 -6.18 -13.66
N ALA A 74 9.62 -6.76 -12.54
CA ALA A 74 9.87 -8.19 -12.43
C ALA A 74 8.58 -9.03 -12.52
N HIS A 75 7.48 -8.61 -11.87
CA HIS A 75 6.21 -9.34 -11.90
C HIS A 75 5.39 -9.14 -13.19
N GLY A 76 5.55 -8.00 -13.89
CA GLY A 76 4.95 -7.77 -15.20
C GLY A 76 5.46 -8.72 -16.30
N ALA A 77 6.62 -9.35 -16.10
CA ALA A 77 7.17 -10.35 -17.02
C ALA A 77 6.57 -11.77 -16.82
N GLU A 78 6.04 -12.09 -15.64
CA GLU A 78 5.50 -13.41 -15.30
C GLU A 78 4.01 -13.59 -15.61
N SER A 79 3.26 -12.51 -15.83
CA SER A 79 1.81 -12.55 -16.10
C SER A 79 1.44 -12.81 -17.58
N ALA A 80 2.43 -12.94 -18.46
CA ALA A 80 2.26 -13.07 -19.91
C ALA A 80 2.46 -14.52 -20.44
N GLN A 81 2.21 -15.54 -19.61
CA GLN A 81 2.45 -16.95 -19.97
C GLN A 81 1.24 -17.83 -19.69
#